data_AF-A0A8H6HRR0-F1
#
_entry.id   AF-A0A8H6HRR0-F1
#
_cell.length_a   1.000
_cell.length_b   1.000
_cell.length_c   1.000
_cell.angle_alpha   90.00
_cell.angle_beta   90.00
_cell.angle_gamma   90.00
#
_symmetry.space_group_name_H-M   'P 1'
#
loop_
_entity.id
_entity.type
_entity.pdbx_description
1 polymer ?
#
loop_
_entity_poly.entity_id
_entity_poly.type
_entity_poly.pdbx_seq_one_letter_code
_entity_poly.pdbx_strand_id
1 'polypeptide(L)'
;PPSLYRVYSILRASHSLSIPTFELWARKIVTDASSDDLHELGSEIPQDVDLIEVLNLGRSFALPGVVKRVMYELLKDEVFMQRSDDRDDGGSNLTAKLSLDDVLLLTSARAKLQLRWI
;
A
#
# COMPACT_ATOMS: atom_id res chain seq x y z
N PRO A 1 -5.00 17.78 11.93
CA PRO A 1 -5.42 16.35 11.94
C PRO A 1 -4.25 15.47 12.43
N PRO A 2 -4.48 14.28 13.01
CA PRO A 2 -3.38 13.36 13.35
C PRO A 2 -2.66 12.88 12.10
N SER A 3 -1.37 12.54 12.21
CA SER A 3 -0.63 11.92 11.10
C SER A 3 -1.18 10.53 10.77
N LEU A 4 -1.02 10.07 9.53
CA LEU A 4 -1.46 8.73 9.10
C LEU A 4 -0.84 7.61 9.94
N TYR A 5 0.45 7.69 10.27
CA TYR A 5 1.10 6.76 11.18
C TYR A 5 0.40 6.64 12.54
N ARG A 6 -0.07 7.78 13.10
CA ARG A 6 -0.81 7.79 14.35
C ARG A 6 -2.20 7.17 14.17
N VAL A 7 -2.85 7.40 13.04
CA VAL A 7 -4.13 6.76 12.70
C VAL A 7 -3.97 5.24 12.56
N TYR A 8 -2.92 4.75 11.89
CA TYR A 8 -2.61 3.32 11.77
C TYR A 8 -2.38 2.68 13.15
N SER A 9 -1.67 3.38 14.03
CA SER A 9 -1.45 2.93 15.42
C SER A 9 -2.76 2.84 16.19
N ILE A 10 -3.64 3.84 16.04
CA ILE A 10 -4.98 3.83 16.66
C ILE A 10 -5.82 2.68 16.10
N LEU A 11 -5.78 2.41 14.80
CA LEU A 11 -6.51 1.29 14.19
C LEU A 11 -6.06 -0.04 14.81
N ARG A 12 -4.75 -0.29 14.88
CA ARG A 12 -4.20 -1.51 15.48
C ARG A 12 -4.58 -1.66 16.95
N ALA A 13 -4.42 -0.58 17.73
CA ALA A 13 -4.71 -0.59 19.16
C ALA A 13 -6.21 -0.76 19.43
N SER A 14 -7.07 -0.01 18.74
CA SER A 14 -8.53 -0.10 18.90
C SER A 14 -9.07 -1.47 18.54
N HIS A 15 -8.57 -2.08 17.47
CA HIS A 15 -8.93 -3.45 17.12
C HIS A 15 -8.47 -4.46 18.18
N SER A 16 -7.21 -4.37 18.62
CA SER A 16 -6.64 -5.27 19.63
C SER A 16 -7.37 -5.17 20.98
N LEU A 17 -7.81 -3.96 21.35
CA LEU A 17 -8.56 -3.68 22.57
C LEU A 17 -10.07 -3.82 22.40
N SER A 18 -10.56 -4.19 21.21
CA SER A 18 -11.99 -4.29 20.88
C SER A 18 -12.78 -3.01 21.21
N ILE A 19 -12.28 -1.85 20.78
CA ILE A 19 -12.94 -0.54 20.92
C ILE A 19 -13.51 -0.09 19.56
N PRO A 20 -14.78 -0.40 19.24
CA PRO A 20 -15.31 -0.29 17.87
C PRO A 20 -15.38 1.15 17.36
N THR A 21 -15.62 2.12 18.24
CA THR A 21 -15.76 3.53 17.87
C THR A 21 -14.47 4.09 17.27
N PHE A 22 -13.32 3.81 17.89
CA PHE A 22 -12.03 4.24 17.38
C PHE A 22 -11.61 3.43 16.16
N GLU A 23 -11.95 2.14 16.13
CA GLU A 23 -11.67 1.30 14.97
C GLU A 23 -12.41 1.82 13.73
N LEU A 24 -13.71 2.09 13.83
CA LEU A 24 -14.53 2.60 12.73
C LEU A 24 -14.06 3.98 12.26
N TRP A 25 -13.74 4.87 13.20
CA TRP A 25 -13.16 6.17 12.89
C TRP A 25 -11.83 6.04 12.14
N ALA A 26 -10.93 5.20 12.62
CA ALA A 26 -9.62 5.02 11.99
C ALA A 26 -9.74 4.36 10.62
N ARG A 27 -10.58 3.33 10.46
CA ARG A 27 -10.89 2.68 9.18
C ARG A 27 -11.35 3.69 8.14
N LYS A 28 -12.25 4.60 8.53
CA LYS A 28 -12.74 5.66 7.64
C LYS A 28 -11.59 6.54 7.17
N ILE A 29 -10.78 7.07 8.08
CA ILE A 29 -9.65 7.95 7.70
C ILE A 29 -8.64 7.22 6.80
N VAL A 30 -8.31 5.96 7.09
CA VAL A 30 -7.40 5.18 6.25
C VAL A 30 -7.97 4.96 4.86
N THR A 31 -9.27 4.69 4.75
CA THR A 31 -9.96 4.51 3.47
C THR A 31 -9.99 5.81 2.68
N ASP A 32 -10.37 6.92 3.32
CA ASP A 32 -10.42 8.24 2.71
C ASP A 32 -9.02 8.69 2.22
N ALA A 33 -7.97 8.41 2.99
CA ALA A 33 -6.59 8.75 2.63
C ALA A 33 -5.97 7.86 1.55
N SER A 34 -6.56 6.70 1.29
CA SER A 34 -6.10 5.74 0.27
C SER A 34 -7.29 5.28 -0.57
N SER A 35 -8.08 6.25 -1.01
CA SER A 35 -9.27 6.04 -1.82
C SER A 35 -8.91 5.34 -3.14
N ASP A 36 -9.75 4.38 -3.55
CA ASP A 36 -9.63 3.70 -4.83
C ASP A 36 -10.54 4.28 -5.91
N ASP A 37 -11.15 5.44 -5.64
CA ASP A 37 -11.91 6.19 -6.62
C ASP A 37 -10.98 6.67 -7.75
N LEU A 38 -11.37 6.35 -8.99
CA LEU A 38 -10.64 6.72 -10.19
C LEU A 38 -10.53 8.24 -10.35
N HIS A 39 -11.51 8.99 -9.85
CA HIS A 39 -11.52 10.46 -9.90
C HIS A 39 -10.53 11.09 -8.92
N GLU A 40 -10.09 10.34 -7.91
CA GLU A 40 -9.17 10.78 -6.87
C GLU A 40 -7.74 10.25 -7.09
N LEU A 41 -7.50 9.47 -8.16
CA LEU A 41 -6.19 8.89 -8.49
C LEU A 41 -5.06 9.92 -8.67
N GLY A 42 -5.41 11.18 -8.99
CA GLY A 42 -4.46 12.29 -9.10
C GLY A 42 -3.93 12.79 -7.75
N SER A 43 -4.56 12.42 -6.64
CA SER A 43 -4.05 12.71 -5.30
C SER A 43 -3.04 11.64 -4.89
N GLU A 44 -1.75 11.97 -4.94
CA GLU A 44 -0.68 11.05 -4.54
C GLU A 44 -0.80 10.66 -3.06
N ILE A 45 -0.55 9.37 -2.76
CA ILE A 45 -0.30 8.97 -1.38
C ILE A 45 0.96 9.70 -0.91
N PRO A 46 0.98 10.28 0.31
CA PRO A 46 2.16 10.96 0.81
C PRO A 46 3.42 10.07 0.72
N GLN A 47 4.50 10.61 0.14
CA GLN A 47 5.73 9.85 -0.15
C GLN A 47 6.44 9.32 1.12
N ASP A 48 6.11 9.86 2.29
CA ASP A 48 6.63 9.45 3.59
C ASP A 48 5.95 8.19 4.16
N VAL A 49 4.98 7.63 3.45
CA VAL A 49 4.22 6.44 3.87
C VAL A 49 4.87 5.17 3.31
N ASP A 50 5.20 4.20 4.17
CA ASP A 50 5.62 2.86 3.75
C ASP A 50 4.42 2.12 3.11
N LEU A 51 4.38 2.11 1.77
CA LEU A 51 3.31 1.46 1.00
C LEU A 51 3.15 -0.02 1.35
N ILE A 52 4.22 -0.74 1.71
CA ILE A 52 4.13 -2.14 2.10
C ILE A 52 3.42 -2.27 3.45
N GLU A 53 3.74 -1.38 4.40
CA GLU A 53 3.05 -1.35 5.69
C GLU A 53 1.55 -1.10 5.50
N VAL A 54 1.18 -0.15 4.62
CA VAL A 54 -0.22 0.16 4.33
C VAL A 54 -0.92 -1.00 3.63
N LEU A 55 -0.24 -1.71 2.71
CA LEU A 55 -0.78 -2.90 2.06
C LEU A 55 -1.12 -3.98 3.10
N ASN A 56 -0.19 -4.26 4.02
CA ASN A 56 -0.38 -5.26 5.07
C ASN A 56 -1.48 -4.85 6.05
N LEU A 57 -1.57 -3.56 6.36
CA LEU A 57 -2.65 -3.00 7.18
C LEU A 57 -4.00 -3.16 6.47
N GLY A 58 -4.10 -2.79 5.19
CA GLY A 58 -5.31 -2.95 4.40
C GLY A 58 -5.81 -4.41 4.38
N ARG A 59 -4.90 -5.38 4.27
CA ARG A 59 -5.23 -6.81 4.37
C ARG A 59 -5.72 -7.21 5.76
N SER A 60 -4.96 -6.84 6.79
CA SER A 60 -5.23 -7.23 8.18
C SER A 60 -6.60 -6.75 8.67
N PHE A 61 -7.05 -5.59 8.18
CA PHE A 61 -8.33 -5.01 8.54
C PHE A 61 -9.41 -5.14 7.45
N ALA A 62 -9.20 -5.95 6.41
CA ALA A 62 -10.16 -6.15 5.31
C ALA A 62 -10.64 -4.84 4.66
N LEU A 63 -9.69 -4.00 4.22
CA LEU A 63 -9.90 -2.74 3.51
C LEU A 63 -9.51 -2.91 2.02
N PRO A 64 -10.37 -3.49 1.17
CA PRO A 64 -10.01 -3.85 -0.20
C PRO A 64 -9.69 -2.64 -1.10
N GLY A 65 -10.36 -1.50 -0.90
CA GLY A 65 -10.07 -0.26 -1.63
C GLY A 65 -8.65 0.23 -1.38
N VAL A 66 -8.23 0.24 -0.10
CA VAL A 66 -6.86 0.59 0.31
C VAL A 66 -5.84 -0.34 -0.35
N VAL A 67 -6.08 -1.66 -0.32
CA VAL A 67 -5.21 -2.67 -0.96
C VAL A 67 -5.05 -2.39 -2.46
N LYS A 68 -6.14 -2.14 -3.16
CA LYS A 68 -6.15 -1.86 -4.59
C LYS A 68 -5.39 -0.57 -4.92
N ARG A 69 -5.65 0.51 -4.17
CA ARG A 69 -4.97 1.81 -4.33
C ARG A 69 -3.47 1.69 -4.11
N VAL A 70 -3.05 1.00 -3.05
CA VAL A 70 -1.63 0.80 -2.74
C VAL A 70 -0.93 -0.07 -3.78
N MET A 71 -1.57 -1.14 -4.27
CA MET A 71 -1.02 -1.95 -5.38
C MET A 71 -0.83 -1.13 -6.65
N TYR A 72 -1.74 -0.20 -6.94
CA TYR A 72 -1.60 0.72 -8.06
C TYR A 72 -0.43 1.69 -7.89
N GLU A 73 -0.24 2.25 -6.70
CA GLU A 73 0.92 3.13 -6.44
C GLU A 73 2.25 2.36 -6.50
N LEU A 74 2.31 1.13 -5.99
CA LEU A 74 3.47 0.25 -6.16
C LEU A 74 3.76 -0.07 -7.64
N LEU A 75 2.71 -0.18 -8.46
CA LEU A 75 2.85 -0.42 -9.89
C LEU A 75 3.41 0.81 -10.65
N LYS A 76 3.04 2.02 -10.19
CA LYS A 76 3.55 3.29 -10.72
C LYS A 76 5.00 3.53 -10.36
N ASP A 77 5.43 3.14 -9.16
CA ASP A 77 6.80 3.36 -8.70
C ASP A 77 7.81 2.62 -9.61
N GLU A 78 8.57 3.39 -10.39
CA GLU A 78 9.59 2.85 -11.31
C GLU A 78 10.80 2.29 -10.56
N VAL A 79 11.09 2.80 -9.37
CA VAL A 79 12.24 2.40 -8.54
C VAL A 79 11.99 1.04 -7.89
N PHE A 80 10.73 0.69 -7.64
CA PHE A 80 10.31 -0.58 -7.06
C PHE A 80 10.87 -1.80 -7.83
N MET A 81 10.94 -1.73 -9.16
CA MET A 81 11.38 -2.85 -10.01
C MET A 81 12.89 -2.87 -10.29
N GLN A 82 13.55 -1.71 -10.40
CA GLN A 82 15.01 -1.65 -10.61
C GLN A 82 15.77 -2.35 -9.47
N ARG A 83 15.30 -2.19 -8.23
CA ARG A 83 15.87 -2.86 -7.04
C ARG A 83 15.65 -4.38 -7.00
N SER A 84 14.78 -4.93 -7.85
CA SER A 84 14.54 -6.38 -7.91
C SER A 84 15.47 -7.11 -8.88
N ASP A 85 16.03 -6.39 -9.87
CA ASP A 85 17.01 -6.90 -10.84
C ASP A 85 18.46 -6.77 -10.34
N ASP A 86 18.75 -5.77 -9.50
CA ASP A 86 20.05 -5.60 -8.85
C ASP A 86 20.21 -6.58 -7.67
N ARG A 87 20.40 -7.86 -8.00
CA ARG A 87 20.81 -8.91 -7.03
C ARG A 87 22.31 -8.85 -6.75
N ASP A 88 22.84 -7.71 -6.34
CA ASP A 88 24.07 -7.68 -5.56
C ASP A 88 24.23 -6.34 -4.85
N ASP A 89 24.56 -6.42 -3.57
CA ASP A 89 24.98 -5.32 -2.69
C ASP A 89 23.90 -4.42 -2.02
N GLY A 90 23.44 -4.88 -0.85
CA GLY A 90 23.24 -4.03 0.33
C GLY A 90 22.08 -3.01 0.39
N GLY A 91 21.30 -2.83 -0.68
CA GLY A 91 20.23 -1.82 -0.73
C GLY A 91 18.85 -2.33 -0.31
N SER A 92 18.36 -1.91 0.87
CA SER A 92 16.96 -2.01 1.37
C SER A 92 16.06 -3.05 0.69
N ASN A 93 16.04 -4.25 1.28
CA ASN A 93 15.28 -5.44 0.85
C ASN A 93 13.74 -5.22 0.90
N LEU A 94 13.16 -4.39 0.01
CA LEU A 94 11.71 -4.27 -0.16
C LEU A 94 11.09 -5.61 -0.63
N THR A 95 11.84 -6.40 -1.41
CA THR A 95 11.50 -7.78 -1.78
C THR A 95 11.41 -8.73 -0.59
N ALA A 96 12.06 -8.41 0.55
CA ALA A 96 11.93 -9.20 1.77
C ALA A 96 10.68 -8.84 2.60
N LYS A 97 10.03 -7.71 2.32
CA LYS A 97 8.82 -7.27 3.04
C LYS A 97 7.51 -7.58 2.29
N LEU A 98 7.57 -7.77 0.96
CA LEU A 98 6.43 -8.19 0.14
C LEU A 98 6.41 -9.71 -0.04
N SER A 99 5.21 -10.27 -0.21
CA SER A 99 5.10 -11.69 -0.55
C SER A 99 5.58 -11.94 -1.98
N LEU A 100 6.11 -13.14 -2.24
CA LEU A 100 6.53 -13.53 -3.59
C LEU A 100 5.38 -13.42 -4.60
N ASP A 101 4.16 -13.76 -4.18
CA ASP A 101 2.97 -13.67 -5.01
C ASP A 101 2.67 -12.22 -5.42
N ASP A 102 2.83 -11.26 -4.50
CA ASP A 102 2.65 -9.84 -4.80
C ASP A 102 3.68 -9.34 -5.79
N VAL A 103 4.94 -9.75 -5.63
CA VAL A 103 6.01 -9.41 -6.57
C VAL A 103 5.67 -9.95 -7.95
N LEU A 104 5.34 -11.24 -8.07
CA LEU A 104 4.97 -11.86 -9.34
C LEU A 104 3.76 -11.18 -10.00
N LEU A 105 2.76 -10.81 -9.19
CA LEU A 105 1.56 -10.14 -9.68
C LEU A 105 1.86 -8.74 -10.19
N LEU A 106 2.65 -7.95 -9.45
CA LEU A 106 3.07 -6.61 -9.86
C LEU A 106 3.94 -6.65 -11.12
N THR A 107 4.90 -7.57 -11.20
CA THR A 107 5.74 -7.76 -12.40
C THR A 107 4.91 -8.16 -13.61
N SER A 108 3.99 -9.11 -13.45
CA SER A 108 3.09 -9.55 -14.52
C SER A 108 2.16 -8.44 -14.99
N ALA A 109 1.58 -7.69 -14.06
CA ALA A 109 0.70 -6.57 -14.36
C ALA A 109 1.43 -5.48 -15.16
N ARG A 110 2.65 -5.12 -14.75
CA ARG A 110 3.46 -4.12 -15.44
C ARG A 110 3.83 -4.55 -16.86
N ALA A 111 4.29 -5.79 -17.04
CA ALA A 111 4.62 -6.34 -18.35
C ALA A 111 3.42 -6.27 -19.32
N LYS A 112 2.22 -6.60 -18.82
CA LYS A 112 0.98 -6.50 -19.61
C LYS A 112 0.61 -5.05 -19.96
N LEU A 113 0.79 -4.11 -19.03
CA LEU A 113 0.53 -2.69 -19.29
C LEU A 113 1.50 -2.12 -20.33
N GLN A 114 2.80 -2.41 -20.19
CA GLN A 114 3.82 -1.99 -21.16
C GLN A 114 3.54 -2.52 -22.57
N LEU A 115 3.12 -3.79 -22.69
CA LEU A 115 2.78 -4.40 -23.97
C LEU A 115 1.53 -3.79 -24.63
N ARG A 116 0.63 -3.17 -23.86
CA ARG A 116 -0.63 -2.57 -24.34
C ARG A 116 -0.54 -1.06 -24.58
N TRP A 117 0.52 -0.41 -24.10
CA TRP A 117 0.77 1.02 -24.27
C TRP A 117 1.80 1.35 -25.37
N ILE A 118 2.31 0.32 -26.06
CA ILE A 118 3.00 0.42 -27.36
C ILE A 118 1.96 0.23 -28.46
#